data_AF-A0A3S1II29-F1
#
_entry.id   AF-A0A3S1II29-F1
#
_cell.length_a   1.000
_cell.length_b   1.000
_cell.length_c   1.000
_cell.angle_alpha   90.00
_cell.angle_beta   90.00
_cell.angle_gamma   90.00
#
_symmetry.space_group_name_H-M   'P 1'
#
loop_
_entity.id
_entity.type
_entity.pdbx_description
1 polymer ?
#
loop_
_entity_poly.entity_id
_entity_poly.type
_entity_poly.pdbx_seq_one_letter_code
_entity_poly.pdbx_strand_id
1 'polypeptide(L)'
;MADDFPRDRAHIHLRNNGIREAYRRPNQLIHAPPLPARDRASHAAALTQSIEQAVESARQQIAARDPQLSVGTPGFYLEIDLPMSGRAALDQLADRRQHMELVAVHEPTQPGAPITASVFLPQSAQAYYLRKVEAYRDVDTDRGRPRNEPLVSRMETVRLATARSLFTDHDDLFPQAADEQVWWEVWLRDGRRENFEHIAEALNITLRTHAVRFPERVVMLALASTAMLDRMIAHSDVVAELRRAKDTPSFFMGLGGAEQRDWSDELLGRVRP
;
A
#
# COMPACT_ATOMS: atom_id res chain seq x y z
N MET A 1 -28.34 5.69 21.59
CA MET A 1 -27.17 5.91 22.46
C MET A 1 -26.57 4.54 22.70
N ALA A 2 -25.35 4.29 22.25
CA ALA A 2 -24.71 3.00 22.46
C ALA A 2 -24.37 2.88 23.95
N ASP A 3 -24.91 1.86 24.62
CA ASP A 3 -24.57 1.56 26.00
C ASP A 3 -23.07 1.29 26.08
N ASP A 4 -22.37 2.20 26.75
CA ASP A 4 -20.95 2.12 27.05
C ASP A 4 -20.78 0.99 28.08
N PHE A 5 -20.58 -0.24 27.60
CA PHE A 5 -20.33 -1.37 28.49
C PHE A 5 -19.06 -1.06 29.29
N PRO A 6 -19.15 -0.93 30.64
CA PRO A 6 -17.96 -0.65 31.43
C PRO A 6 -16.95 -1.78 31.19
N ARG A 7 -15.70 -1.41 30.90
CA ARG A 7 -14.57 -2.34 30.80
C ARG A 7 -14.10 -2.74 32.20
N ASP A 8 -15.04 -3.12 33.05
CA ASP A 8 -14.87 -3.41 34.48
C ASP A 8 -14.85 -4.92 34.79
N ARG A 9 -14.99 -5.75 33.76
CA ARG A 9 -14.86 -7.21 33.92
C ARG A 9 -13.42 -7.58 34.25
N ALA A 10 -13.25 -8.46 35.21
CA ALA A 10 -11.95 -9.01 35.58
C ALA A 10 -11.26 -9.60 34.34
N HIS A 11 -10.12 -9.02 33.96
CA HIS A 11 -9.28 -9.58 32.90
C HIS A 11 -8.87 -11.01 33.28
N ILE A 12 -9.04 -11.95 32.34
CA ILE A 12 -8.55 -13.33 32.53
C ILE A 12 -7.04 -13.29 32.36
N HIS A 13 -6.32 -13.15 33.48
CA HIS A 13 -4.87 -13.29 33.53
C HIS A 13 -4.50 -14.73 33.86
N LEU A 14 -4.21 -15.52 32.83
CA LEU A 14 -3.64 -16.85 32.99
C LEU A 14 -2.18 -16.73 33.46
N ARG A 15 -1.97 -16.66 34.77
CA ARG A 15 -0.64 -16.67 35.38
C ARG A 15 -0.18 -18.12 35.57
N ASN A 16 1.11 -18.39 35.36
CA ASN A 16 1.74 -19.70 35.58
C ASN A 16 1.28 -20.87 34.69
N ASN A 17 0.61 -20.61 33.57
CA ASN A 17 0.15 -21.66 32.63
C ASN A 17 1.14 -21.92 31.48
N GLY A 18 2.36 -21.41 31.55
CA GLY A 18 3.38 -21.57 30.50
C GLY A 18 4.67 -22.14 31.05
N ILE A 19 5.22 -23.15 30.38
CA ILE A 19 6.61 -23.59 30.59
C ILE A 19 7.50 -22.67 29.75
N ARG A 20 8.48 -22.04 30.39
CA ARG A 20 9.44 -21.19 29.69
C ARG A 20 10.47 -22.08 29.00
N GLU A 21 10.31 -22.28 27.70
CA GLU A 21 11.31 -22.95 26.89
C GLU A 21 12.26 -21.93 26.28
N ALA A 22 13.56 -22.26 26.21
CA ALA A 22 14.49 -21.48 25.44
C ALA A 22 14.10 -21.56 23.97
N TYR A 23 13.87 -20.41 23.32
CA TYR A 23 13.63 -20.38 21.89
C TYR A 23 14.79 -21.06 21.17
N ARG A 24 14.51 -22.19 20.52
CA ARG A 24 15.45 -22.89 19.65
C ARG A 24 14.87 -22.82 18.25
N ARG A 25 15.50 -22.00 17.39
CA ARG A 25 15.14 -21.95 15.97
C ARG A 25 15.18 -23.38 15.43
N PRO A 26 14.08 -23.91 14.86
CA PRO A 26 14.11 -25.22 14.26
C PRO A 26 15.23 -25.27 13.22
N ASN A 27 15.97 -26.39 13.19
CA ASN A 27 17.06 -26.60 12.25
C ASN A 27 16.49 -26.95 10.87
N GLN A 28 15.65 -26.07 10.33
CA GLN A 28 15.09 -26.18 8.99
C GLN A 28 16.02 -25.48 8.01
N LEU A 29 16.48 -26.25 7.01
CA LEU A 29 17.14 -25.71 5.83
C LEU A 29 16.08 -24.93 5.03
N ILE A 30 16.13 -23.60 5.09
CA ILE A 30 15.25 -22.75 4.27
C ILE A 30 15.86 -22.67 2.89
N HIS A 31 15.29 -23.38 1.92
CA HIS A 31 15.63 -23.21 0.52
C HIS A 31 15.05 -21.87 0.04
N ALA A 32 15.93 -20.95 -0.38
CA ALA A 32 15.48 -19.73 -1.04
C ALA A 32 14.72 -20.11 -2.33
N PRO A 33 13.60 -19.46 -2.65
CA PRO A 33 12.92 -19.69 -3.92
C PRO A 33 13.90 -19.46 -5.08
N PRO A 34 13.85 -20.30 -6.13
CA PRO A 34 14.71 -20.10 -7.28
C PRO A 34 14.51 -18.71 -7.86
N LEU A 35 15.61 -18.10 -8.31
CA LEU A 35 15.54 -16.81 -8.99
C LEU A 35 15.00 -17.01 -10.41
N PRO A 36 14.22 -16.06 -10.95
CA PRO A 36 13.86 -16.06 -12.36
C PRO A 36 15.13 -16.10 -13.23
N ALA A 37 15.15 -16.98 -14.22
CA ALA A 37 16.20 -16.99 -15.24
C ALA A 37 16.02 -15.76 -16.15
N ARG A 38 17.08 -14.96 -16.30
CA ARG A 38 17.08 -13.74 -17.10
C ARG A 38 18.29 -13.72 -18.02
N ASP A 39 18.12 -13.19 -19.22
CA ASP A 39 19.24 -12.56 -19.91
C ASP A 39 19.51 -11.23 -19.21
N ARG A 40 20.63 -11.19 -18.49
CA ARG A 40 21.04 -10.08 -17.63
C ARG A 40 21.08 -8.75 -18.39
N ALA A 41 21.61 -8.75 -19.62
CA ALA A 41 21.84 -7.51 -20.36
C ALA A 41 20.52 -6.93 -20.86
N SER A 42 19.69 -7.75 -21.51
CA SER A 42 18.39 -7.31 -22.02
C SER A 42 17.41 -6.95 -20.90
N HIS A 43 17.40 -7.73 -19.81
CA HIS A 43 16.56 -7.45 -18.65
C HIS A 43 16.95 -6.16 -17.93
N ALA A 44 18.25 -5.93 -17.70
CA ALA A 44 18.72 -4.68 -17.11
C ALA A 44 18.39 -3.47 -18.01
N ALA A 45 18.53 -3.59 -19.33
CA ALA A 45 18.19 -2.52 -20.27
C ALA A 45 16.69 -2.16 -20.22
N ALA A 46 15.81 -3.17 -20.21
CA ALA A 46 14.36 -2.97 -20.12
C ALA A 46 13.96 -2.30 -18.79
N LEU A 47 14.53 -2.75 -17.67
CA LEU A 47 14.27 -2.15 -16.36
C LEU A 47 14.78 -0.70 -16.29
N THR A 48 16.00 -0.44 -16.76
CA THR A 48 16.56 0.92 -16.84
C THR A 48 15.62 1.85 -17.59
N GLN A 49 15.14 1.44 -18.77
CA GLN A 49 14.20 2.24 -19.56
C GLN A 49 12.91 2.54 -18.79
N SER A 50 12.29 1.53 -18.17
CA SER A 50 11.05 1.71 -17.40
C SER A 50 11.22 2.62 -16.19
N ILE A 51 12.34 2.49 -15.46
CA ILE A 51 12.67 3.30 -14.29
C ILE A 51 12.94 4.75 -14.71
N GLU A 52 13.74 4.96 -15.75
CA GLU A 52 14.04 6.31 -16.26
C GLU A 52 12.77 7.02 -16.73
N GLN A 53 11.88 6.32 -17.44
CA GLN A 53 10.59 6.87 -17.84
C GLN A 53 9.73 7.27 -16.63
N ALA A 54 9.61 6.38 -15.63
CA ALA A 54 8.84 6.66 -14.42
C ALA A 54 9.42 7.85 -13.62
N VAL A 55 10.73 7.92 -13.46
CA VAL A 55 11.43 9.00 -12.77
C VAL A 55 11.29 10.32 -13.52
N GLU A 56 11.37 10.31 -14.84
CA GLU A 56 11.20 11.52 -15.64
C GLU A 56 9.76 12.05 -15.56
N SER A 57 8.75 11.16 -15.66
CA SER A 57 7.35 11.55 -15.42
C SER A 57 7.14 12.11 -14.00
N ALA A 58 7.75 11.50 -12.98
CA ALA A 58 7.71 12.02 -11.61
C ALA A 58 8.35 13.42 -11.50
N ARG A 59 9.50 13.64 -12.16
CA ARG A 59 10.16 14.97 -12.17
C ARG A 59 9.28 16.03 -12.81
N GLN A 60 8.59 15.70 -13.90
CA GLN A 60 7.66 16.60 -14.55
C GLN A 60 6.48 16.95 -13.63
N GLN A 61 5.90 15.97 -12.94
CA GLN A 61 4.86 16.22 -11.93
C GLN A 61 5.34 17.08 -10.76
N ILE A 62 6.57 16.84 -10.29
CA ILE A 62 7.19 17.63 -9.21
C ILE A 62 7.51 19.05 -9.68
N ALA A 63 7.99 19.23 -10.91
CA ALA A 63 8.29 20.55 -11.47
C ALA A 63 7.02 21.37 -11.73
N ALA A 64 5.90 20.71 -12.06
CA ALA A 64 4.58 21.30 -12.17
C ALA A 64 3.87 21.47 -10.82
N ARG A 65 4.60 21.36 -9.68
CA ARG A 65 3.99 21.42 -8.35
C ARG A 65 3.23 22.70 -8.12
N ASP A 66 2.00 22.52 -7.67
CA ASP A 66 1.24 23.55 -7.00
C ASP A 66 1.91 23.81 -5.62
N PRO A 67 2.38 25.04 -5.35
CA PRO A 67 2.97 25.37 -4.05
C PRO A 67 2.02 25.10 -2.88
N GLN A 68 0.69 25.16 -3.11
CA GLN A 68 -0.33 24.88 -2.09
C GLN A 68 -0.45 23.39 -1.75
N LEU A 69 0.02 22.50 -2.62
CA LEU A 69 -0.02 21.04 -2.41
C LEU A 69 1.31 20.46 -1.93
N SER A 70 2.36 21.30 -1.91
CA SER A 70 3.74 20.87 -1.65
C SER A 70 4.03 20.77 -0.15
N VAL A 71 3.60 19.67 0.46
CA VAL A 71 3.87 19.36 1.87
C VAL A 71 4.56 18.02 2.04
N GLY A 72 5.23 17.86 3.19
CA GLY A 72 5.95 16.63 3.52
C GLY A 72 7.28 16.48 2.79
N THR A 73 7.74 15.23 2.67
CA THR A 73 9.01 14.93 2.00
C THR A 73 8.81 14.88 0.50
N PRO A 74 9.52 15.69 -0.31
CA PRO A 74 9.43 15.61 -1.76
C PRO A 74 9.74 14.19 -2.25
N GLY A 75 8.84 13.63 -3.07
CA GLY A 75 8.97 12.27 -3.58
C GLY A 75 7.83 11.92 -4.52
N PHE A 76 7.78 10.66 -4.90
CA PHE A 76 6.78 10.08 -5.80
C PHE A 76 6.59 8.60 -5.47
N TYR A 77 5.51 8.01 -5.96
CA TYR A 77 5.22 6.60 -5.78
C TYR A 77 5.57 5.83 -7.05
N LEU A 78 6.21 4.69 -6.90
CA LEU A 78 6.46 3.73 -7.98
C LEU A 78 5.59 2.50 -7.78
N GLU A 79 5.00 2.03 -8.86
CA GLU A 79 4.37 0.71 -8.95
C GLU A 79 5.35 -0.24 -9.64
N ILE A 80 5.61 -1.38 -9.00
CA ILE A 80 6.59 -2.38 -9.44
C ILE A 80 5.89 -3.72 -9.59
N ASP A 81 5.97 -4.30 -10.78
CA ASP A 81 5.47 -5.65 -11.02
C ASP A 81 6.54 -6.69 -10.66
N LEU A 82 6.13 -7.74 -9.96
CA LEU A 82 6.95 -8.89 -9.60
C LEU A 82 6.26 -10.18 -10.06
N PRO A 83 7.02 -11.23 -10.44
CA PRO A 83 6.43 -12.54 -10.68
C PRO A 83 5.91 -13.12 -9.36
N MET A 84 5.12 -14.19 -9.43
CA MET A 84 4.61 -14.89 -8.23
C MET A 84 5.71 -15.36 -7.27
N SER A 85 6.85 -15.83 -7.82
CA SER A 85 8.04 -16.21 -7.04
C SER A 85 8.78 -14.99 -6.45
N GLY A 86 8.32 -13.79 -6.77
CA GLY A 86 8.85 -12.49 -6.42
C GLY A 86 8.48 -12.00 -5.03
N ARG A 87 7.49 -12.62 -4.37
CA ARG A 87 7.01 -12.22 -3.03
C ARG A 87 8.13 -12.03 -1.99
N ALA A 88 9.16 -12.86 -2.04
CA ALA A 88 10.31 -12.79 -1.15
C ALA A 88 11.20 -11.53 -1.33
N ALA A 89 10.97 -10.73 -2.38
CA ALA A 89 11.67 -9.47 -2.62
C ALA A 89 10.90 -8.24 -2.15
N LEU A 90 9.66 -8.37 -1.67
CA LEU A 90 8.85 -7.23 -1.21
C LEU A 90 9.57 -6.41 -0.13
N ASP A 91 10.18 -7.08 0.86
CA ASP A 91 10.95 -6.42 1.92
C ASP A 91 12.19 -5.66 1.42
N GLN A 92 12.67 -5.98 0.20
CA GLN A 92 13.84 -5.33 -0.42
C GLN A 92 13.46 -4.09 -1.24
N LEU A 93 12.16 -3.82 -1.44
CA LEU A 93 11.65 -2.64 -2.11
C LEU A 93 11.61 -1.41 -1.19
N ALA A 94 11.63 -1.62 0.12
CA ALA A 94 11.70 -0.54 1.10
C ALA A 94 13.13 -0.39 1.66
N ASP A 95 13.50 0.83 2.02
CA ASP A 95 14.76 1.12 2.72
C ASP A 95 14.54 2.30 3.68
N ARG A 96 14.40 1.98 4.97
CA ARG A 96 14.17 2.98 6.01
C ARG A 96 15.29 4.02 6.11
N ARG A 97 16.53 3.67 5.77
CA ARG A 97 17.67 4.62 5.79
C ARG A 97 17.57 5.65 4.66
N GLN A 98 16.88 5.31 3.59
CA GLN A 98 16.58 6.18 2.46
C GLN A 98 15.19 6.79 2.57
N HIS A 99 14.47 6.59 3.69
CA HIS A 99 13.07 7.00 3.88
C HIS A 99 12.11 6.47 2.80
N MET A 100 12.43 5.30 2.23
CA MET A 100 11.58 4.59 1.28
C MET A 100 10.65 3.62 2.01
N GLU A 101 9.42 3.51 1.54
CA GLU A 101 8.38 2.70 2.19
C GLU A 101 7.57 1.91 1.15
N LEU A 102 7.40 0.61 1.38
CA LEU A 102 6.43 -0.21 0.66
C LEU A 102 5.06 0.06 1.28
N VAL A 103 4.16 0.66 0.50
CA VAL A 103 2.92 1.26 1.01
C VAL A 103 1.68 0.39 0.71
N ALA A 104 1.63 -0.23 -0.47
CA ALA A 104 0.58 -1.15 -0.87
C ALA A 104 1.14 -2.35 -1.66
N VAL A 105 0.46 -3.50 -1.57
CA VAL A 105 0.77 -4.72 -2.32
C VAL A 105 -0.54 -5.33 -2.80
N HIS A 106 -0.60 -5.63 -4.09
CA HIS A 106 -1.70 -6.32 -4.76
C HIS A 106 -1.29 -7.74 -5.05
N GLU A 107 -2.04 -8.67 -4.48
CA GLU A 107 -1.95 -10.07 -4.86
C GLU A 107 -2.66 -10.26 -6.20
N PRO A 108 -2.14 -11.12 -7.08
CA PRO A 108 -2.79 -11.40 -8.34
C PRO A 108 -4.11 -12.13 -8.12
N THR A 109 -5.14 -11.63 -8.78
CA THR A 109 -6.50 -12.20 -8.78
C THR A 109 -6.63 -13.37 -9.76
N GLN A 110 -5.73 -13.48 -10.74
CA GLN A 110 -5.71 -14.55 -11.73
C GLN A 110 -4.38 -15.32 -11.74
N PRO A 111 -4.39 -16.65 -11.97
CA PRO A 111 -3.17 -17.42 -12.13
C PRO A 111 -2.27 -16.86 -13.23
N GLY A 112 -1.02 -16.56 -12.89
CA GLY A 112 -0.02 -16.04 -13.84
C GLY A 112 0.06 -14.52 -13.94
N ALA A 113 -0.86 -13.78 -13.32
CA ALA A 113 -0.71 -12.33 -13.17
C ALA A 113 0.42 -11.98 -12.18
N PRO A 114 1.06 -10.80 -12.31
CA PRO A 114 2.10 -10.37 -11.40
C PRO A 114 1.55 -9.96 -10.03
N ILE A 115 2.42 -10.00 -9.02
CA ILE A 115 2.24 -9.24 -7.77
C ILE A 115 2.61 -7.80 -8.09
N THR A 116 1.78 -6.84 -7.71
CA THR A 116 2.07 -5.42 -7.92
C THR A 116 2.35 -4.76 -6.58
N ALA A 117 3.42 -3.98 -6.50
CA ALA A 117 3.89 -3.37 -5.26
C ALA A 117 4.10 -1.86 -5.44
N SER A 118 3.47 -1.07 -4.58
CA SER A 118 3.58 0.38 -4.57
C SER A 118 4.54 0.84 -3.50
N VAL A 119 5.52 1.66 -3.88
CA VAL A 119 6.62 2.12 -3.03
C VAL A 119 6.71 3.63 -3.10
N PHE A 120 6.73 4.30 -1.94
CA PHE A 120 7.10 5.71 -1.87
C PHE A 120 8.62 5.87 -1.96
N LEU A 121 9.08 6.72 -2.89
CA LEU A 121 10.47 7.14 -3.04
C LEU A 121 10.61 8.64 -2.79
N PRO A 122 11.42 9.05 -1.80
CA PRO A 122 11.88 10.44 -1.71
C PRO A 122 12.66 10.83 -2.96
N GLN A 123 12.56 12.10 -3.36
CA GLN A 123 13.27 12.67 -4.50
C GLN A 123 14.80 12.53 -4.36
N SER A 124 15.32 12.59 -3.13
CA SER A 124 16.74 12.32 -2.83
C SER A 124 17.16 10.89 -3.16
N ALA A 125 16.23 9.93 -3.16
CA ALA A 125 16.44 8.53 -3.47
C ALA A 125 16.03 8.17 -4.91
N GLN A 126 15.71 9.12 -5.79
CA GLN A 126 15.22 8.86 -7.16
C GLN A 126 16.12 7.93 -8.01
N ALA A 127 17.44 7.93 -7.76
CA ALA A 127 18.40 7.09 -8.47
C ALA A 127 18.64 5.72 -7.80
N TYR A 128 17.91 5.38 -6.72
CA TYR A 128 18.13 4.17 -5.92
C TYR A 128 18.00 2.89 -6.75
N TYR A 129 16.87 2.71 -7.43
CA TYR A 129 16.63 1.51 -8.24
C TYR A 129 17.53 1.47 -9.47
N LEU A 130 17.76 2.61 -10.13
CA LEU A 130 18.67 2.69 -11.28
C LEU A 130 20.08 2.23 -10.93
N ARG A 131 20.65 2.70 -9.80
CA ARG A 131 21.96 2.21 -9.32
C ARG A 131 21.97 0.72 -9.00
N LYS A 132 20.86 0.16 -8.51
CA LYS A 132 20.75 -1.28 -8.25
C LYS A 132 20.74 -2.09 -9.55
N VAL A 133 20.02 -1.61 -10.57
CA VAL A 133 19.98 -2.22 -11.90
C VAL A 133 21.32 -2.12 -12.60
N GLU A 134 22.00 -0.97 -12.52
CA GLU A 134 23.36 -0.79 -13.06
C GLU A 134 24.37 -1.74 -12.41
N ALA A 135 24.38 -1.81 -11.06
CA ALA A 135 25.22 -2.76 -10.36
C ALA A 135 24.85 -4.22 -10.69
N TYR A 136 23.57 -4.50 -10.89
CA TYR A 136 23.13 -5.81 -11.38
C TYR A 136 23.61 -6.10 -12.80
N ARG A 137 23.74 -5.11 -13.68
CA ARG A 137 24.25 -5.28 -15.04
C ARG A 137 25.76 -5.49 -15.09
N ASP A 138 26.52 -4.72 -14.30
CA ASP A 138 27.96 -4.54 -14.54
C ASP A 138 28.86 -5.17 -13.47
N VAL A 139 28.33 -5.48 -12.29
CA VAL A 139 29.14 -5.90 -11.14
C VAL A 139 28.75 -7.29 -10.67
N ASP A 140 29.75 -8.16 -10.54
CA ASP A 140 29.60 -9.44 -9.86
C ASP A 140 30.09 -9.35 -8.42
N THR A 141 29.48 -10.16 -7.57
CA THR A 141 29.93 -10.40 -6.19
C THR A 141 31.14 -11.32 -6.19
N ASP A 142 31.86 -11.40 -5.07
CA ASP A 142 33.00 -12.31 -4.88
C ASP A 142 32.67 -13.80 -5.12
N ARG A 143 31.38 -14.13 -5.13
CA ARG A 143 30.86 -15.48 -5.42
C ARG A 143 30.47 -15.70 -6.89
N GLY A 144 30.83 -14.76 -7.78
CA GLY A 144 30.53 -14.81 -9.21
C GLY A 144 29.07 -14.62 -9.58
N ARG A 145 28.23 -14.12 -8.64
CA ARG A 145 26.81 -13.82 -8.90
C ARG A 145 26.61 -12.33 -9.15
N PRO A 146 25.70 -11.90 -10.03
CA PRO A 146 25.38 -10.50 -10.23
C PRO A 146 24.99 -9.80 -8.92
N ARG A 147 25.44 -8.56 -8.74
CA ARG A 147 25.09 -7.77 -7.55
C ARG A 147 23.60 -7.41 -7.58
N ASN A 148 22.93 -7.38 -6.42
CA ASN A 148 21.48 -7.13 -6.31
C ASN A 148 20.57 -8.11 -7.06
N GLU A 149 21.09 -9.23 -7.58
CA GLU A 149 20.33 -10.24 -8.33
C GLU A 149 19.02 -10.66 -7.65
N PRO A 150 18.97 -10.94 -6.32
CA PRO A 150 17.72 -11.37 -5.68
C PRO A 150 16.57 -10.37 -5.76
N LEU A 151 16.85 -9.07 -5.88
CA LEU A 151 15.83 -8.04 -6.04
C LEU A 151 15.60 -7.77 -7.52
N VAL A 152 16.65 -7.43 -8.26
CA VAL A 152 16.51 -6.92 -9.63
C VAL A 152 15.90 -7.98 -10.53
N SER A 153 16.33 -9.25 -10.44
CA SER A 153 15.82 -10.33 -11.30
C SER A 153 14.31 -10.61 -11.12
N ARG A 154 13.71 -10.15 -10.01
CA ARG A 154 12.28 -10.26 -9.68
C ARG A 154 11.48 -9.00 -10.01
N MET A 155 12.10 -7.93 -10.48
CA MET A 155 11.38 -6.78 -11.01
C MET A 155 11.09 -7.04 -12.49
N GLU A 156 9.82 -6.95 -12.88
CA GLU A 156 9.39 -7.07 -14.28
C GLU A 156 9.32 -5.70 -14.95
N THR A 157 8.56 -4.78 -14.35
CA THR A 157 8.38 -3.42 -14.85
C THR A 157 8.28 -2.44 -13.69
N VAL A 158 8.62 -1.18 -13.95
CA VAL A 158 8.45 -0.08 -13.01
C VAL A 158 7.67 1.03 -13.72
N ARG A 159 6.65 1.57 -13.05
CA ARG A 159 5.86 2.70 -13.54
C ARG A 159 5.53 3.67 -12.41
N LEU A 160 5.11 4.86 -12.80
CA LEU A 160 4.62 5.84 -11.84
C LEU A 160 3.27 5.38 -11.29
N ALA A 161 3.13 5.35 -9.98
CA ALA A 161 1.91 4.90 -9.33
C ALA A 161 0.80 5.97 -9.37
N THR A 162 -0.45 5.50 -9.32
CA THR A 162 -1.68 6.31 -9.29
C THR A 162 -2.50 5.96 -8.04
N ALA A 163 -3.66 6.59 -7.87
CA ALA A 163 -4.65 6.19 -6.85
C ALA A 163 -5.04 4.71 -6.99
N ARG A 164 -5.11 4.19 -8.22
CA ARG A 164 -5.35 2.76 -8.49
C ARG A 164 -4.26 1.89 -7.86
N SER A 165 -3.00 2.28 -8.00
CA SER A 165 -1.83 1.57 -7.47
C SER A 165 -1.81 1.50 -5.93
N LEU A 166 -2.51 2.41 -5.25
CA LEU A 166 -2.61 2.46 -3.79
C LEU A 166 -3.93 1.87 -3.26
N PHE A 167 -4.84 1.46 -4.15
CA PHE A 167 -6.16 0.96 -3.78
C PHE A 167 -6.15 -0.54 -3.50
N THR A 168 -6.36 -0.96 -2.25
CA THR A 168 -6.19 -2.35 -1.82
C THR A 168 -7.50 -3.08 -1.49
N ASP A 169 -8.66 -2.44 -1.72
CA ASP A 169 -9.94 -3.14 -1.65
C ASP A 169 -10.19 -3.95 -2.92
N HIS A 170 -11.31 -4.66 -2.98
CA HIS A 170 -11.65 -5.46 -4.15
C HIS A 170 -11.80 -4.57 -5.40
N ASP A 171 -11.30 -5.04 -6.55
CA ASP A 171 -11.17 -4.23 -7.78
C ASP A 171 -12.48 -3.62 -8.28
N ASP A 172 -13.60 -4.32 -8.08
CA ASP A 172 -14.95 -3.88 -8.45
C ASP A 172 -15.46 -2.67 -7.64
N LEU A 173 -14.84 -2.39 -6.48
CA LEU A 173 -15.17 -1.24 -5.63
C LEU A 173 -14.46 0.05 -6.07
N PHE A 174 -13.49 -0.05 -6.98
CA PHE A 174 -12.83 1.13 -7.51
C PHE A 174 -13.78 1.91 -8.44
N PRO A 175 -13.95 3.25 -8.25
CA PRO A 175 -14.83 4.04 -9.10
C PRO A 175 -14.49 3.94 -10.58
N GLN A 176 -15.52 3.74 -11.41
CA GLN A 176 -15.35 3.60 -12.86
C GLN A 176 -15.24 4.96 -13.56
N ALA A 177 -15.92 5.98 -13.04
CA ALA A 177 -15.86 7.35 -13.54
C ALA A 177 -14.87 8.18 -12.71
N ALA A 178 -13.98 8.91 -13.38
CA ALA A 178 -12.88 9.60 -12.72
C ALA A 178 -13.30 10.82 -11.88
N ASP A 179 -14.49 11.34 -12.16
CA ASP A 179 -15.14 12.48 -11.50
C ASP A 179 -16.20 12.05 -10.46
N GLU A 180 -16.51 10.76 -10.36
CA GLU A 180 -17.40 10.22 -9.33
C GLU A 180 -16.79 10.46 -7.95
N GLN A 181 -17.46 11.26 -7.12
CA GLN A 181 -17.05 11.48 -5.75
C GLN A 181 -17.60 10.41 -4.83
N VAL A 182 -16.70 9.78 -4.10
CA VAL A 182 -17.04 8.66 -3.22
C VAL A 182 -16.32 8.79 -1.90
N TRP A 183 -16.84 8.14 -0.86
CA TRP A 183 -16.15 8.08 0.42
C TRP A 183 -15.01 7.07 0.37
N TRP A 184 -13.81 7.52 0.70
CA TRP A 184 -12.60 6.73 0.80
C TRP A 184 -12.18 6.59 2.25
N GLU A 185 -11.70 5.41 2.62
CA GLU A 185 -10.75 5.26 3.72
C GLU A 185 -9.36 5.59 3.19
N VAL A 186 -8.80 6.72 3.64
CA VAL A 186 -7.43 7.11 3.33
C VAL A 186 -6.56 6.72 4.52
N TRP A 187 -5.73 5.71 4.30
CA TRP A 187 -4.75 5.25 5.27
C TRP A 187 -3.48 6.07 5.08
N LEU A 188 -3.10 6.79 6.13
CA LEU A 188 -2.01 7.74 6.10
C LEU A 188 -0.72 7.09 6.56
N ARG A 189 0.38 7.51 5.92
CA ARG A 189 1.73 7.24 6.40
C ARG A 189 1.94 7.91 7.76
N ASP A 190 2.82 7.35 8.58
CA ASP A 190 3.01 7.81 9.95
C ASP A 190 3.42 9.29 10.00
N GLY A 191 2.84 10.03 10.96
CA GLY A 191 3.07 11.46 11.11
C GLY A 191 2.61 12.36 9.95
N ARG A 192 1.77 11.88 9.01
CA ARG A 192 1.33 12.65 7.83
C ARG A 192 -0.07 13.26 7.92
N ARG A 193 -0.74 13.17 9.07
CA ARG A 193 -2.11 13.69 9.25
C ARG A 193 -2.26 15.16 8.91
N GLU A 194 -1.42 16.03 9.48
CA GLU A 194 -1.52 17.48 9.29
C GLU A 194 -1.28 17.86 7.81
N ASN A 195 -0.30 17.21 7.17
CA ASN A 195 -0.05 17.37 5.73
C ASN A 195 -1.26 16.94 4.90
N PHE A 196 -1.90 15.83 5.25
CA PHE A 196 -3.09 15.34 4.56
C PHE A 196 -4.27 16.31 4.70
N GLU A 197 -4.52 16.82 5.91
CA GLU A 197 -5.57 17.82 6.17
C GLU A 197 -5.34 19.09 5.34
N HIS A 198 -4.09 19.57 5.25
CA HIS A 198 -3.73 20.73 4.43
C HIS A 198 -3.95 20.51 2.93
N ILE A 199 -3.51 19.37 2.39
CA ILE A 199 -3.70 19.05 0.97
C ILE A 199 -5.19 18.85 0.65
N ALA A 200 -5.93 18.22 1.56
CA ALA A 200 -7.36 18.02 1.38
C ALA A 200 -8.09 19.36 1.28
N GLU A 201 -7.74 20.34 2.12
CA GLU A 201 -8.27 21.70 2.03
C GLU A 201 -7.94 22.35 0.68
N ALA A 202 -6.67 22.31 0.26
CA ALA A 202 -6.23 22.88 -1.02
C ALA A 202 -6.90 22.23 -2.25
N LEU A 203 -7.24 20.94 -2.16
CA LEU A 203 -7.95 20.20 -3.22
C LEU A 203 -9.48 20.25 -3.08
N ASN A 204 -10.03 20.94 -2.08
CA ASN A 204 -11.47 20.94 -1.76
C ASN A 204 -12.03 19.53 -1.50
N ILE A 205 -11.23 18.63 -0.92
CA ILE A 205 -11.64 17.30 -0.48
C ILE A 205 -12.34 17.43 0.86
N THR A 206 -13.56 16.88 0.97
CA THR A 206 -14.31 16.94 2.22
C THR A 206 -13.85 15.82 3.15
N LEU A 207 -13.35 16.17 4.33
CA LEU A 207 -12.93 15.21 5.36
C LEU A 207 -14.00 15.02 6.44
N ARG A 208 -14.11 13.81 6.99
CA ARG A 208 -14.78 13.60 8.28
C ARG A 208 -13.81 13.91 9.41
N THR A 209 -14.34 14.48 10.49
CA THR A 209 -13.57 14.88 11.68
C THR A 209 -12.97 13.69 12.44
N HIS A 210 -13.59 12.52 12.35
CA HIS A 210 -13.15 11.34 13.07
C HIS A 210 -11.99 10.64 12.33
N ALA A 211 -10.97 10.26 13.10
CA ALA A 211 -9.82 9.52 12.61
C ALA A 211 -9.62 8.27 13.47
N VAL A 212 -9.42 7.13 12.82
CA VAL A 212 -9.07 5.88 13.50
C VAL A 212 -7.55 5.79 13.60
N ARG A 213 -7.02 5.56 14.79
CA ARG A 213 -5.58 5.48 15.03
C ARG A 213 -5.18 4.02 15.29
N PHE A 214 -4.29 3.52 14.46
CA PHE A 214 -3.54 2.29 14.67
C PHE A 214 -2.12 2.63 15.13
N PRO A 215 -1.35 1.67 15.70
CA PRO A 215 0.01 1.93 16.14
C PRO A 215 0.93 2.50 15.06
N GLU A 216 0.72 2.12 13.79
CA GLU A 216 1.59 2.50 12.67
C GLU A 216 0.90 3.41 11.64
N ARG A 217 -0.42 3.60 11.72
CA ARG A 217 -1.21 4.30 10.69
C ARG A 217 -2.38 5.08 11.28
N VAL A 218 -2.79 6.13 10.58
CA VAL A 218 -4.03 6.87 10.86
C VAL A 218 -4.95 6.72 9.65
N VAL A 219 -6.22 6.42 9.88
CA VAL A 219 -7.22 6.31 8.82
C VAL A 219 -8.21 7.47 8.94
N MET A 220 -8.44 8.16 7.84
CA MET A 220 -9.40 9.27 7.74
C MET A 220 -10.35 9.03 6.58
N LEU A 221 -11.61 9.49 6.74
CA LEU A 221 -12.59 9.43 5.66
C LEU A 221 -12.55 10.70 4.83
N ALA A 222 -12.46 10.55 3.52
CA ALA A 222 -12.42 11.62 2.55
C ALA A 222 -13.44 11.39 1.42
N LEU A 223 -14.25 12.40 1.11
CA LEU A 223 -15.10 12.42 -0.08
C LEU A 223 -14.29 13.05 -1.21
N ALA A 224 -13.91 12.25 -2.19
CA ALA A 224 -13.06 12.66 -3.30
C ALA A 224 -13.36 11.83 -4.56
N SER A 225 -13.04 12.39 -5.73
CA SER A 225 -12.95 11.61 -6.96
C SER A 225 -11.55 11.00 -7.12
N THR A 226 -11.41 10.02 -8.01
CA THR A 226 -10.09 9.43 -8.28
C THR A 226 -9.11 10.45 -8.84
N ALA A 227 -9.57 11.38 -9.69
CA ALA A 227 -8.73 12.47 -10.21
C ALA A 227 -8.18 13.40 -9.09
N MET A 228 -8.96 13.65 -8.04
CA MET A 228 -8.49 14.43 -6.89
C MET A 228 -7.43 13.66 -6.09
N LEU A 229 -7.62 12.35 -5.91
CA LEU A 229 -6.65 11.50 -5.22
C LEU A 229 -5.35 11.32 -6.02
N ASP A 230 -5.44 11.19 -7.35
CA ASP A 230 -4.27 11.17 -8.22
C ASP A 230 -3.43 12.44 -8.07
N ARG A 231 -4.09 13.61 -8.03
CA ARG A 231 -3.40 14.88 -7.79
C ARG A 231 -2.77 14.95 -6.40
N MET A 232 -3.44 14.44 -5.37
CA MET A 232 -2.86 14.34 -4.02
C MET A 232 -1.60 13.45 -4.01
N ILE A 233 -1.68 12.26 -4.62
CA ILE A 233 -0.58 11.29 -4.68
C ILE A 233 0.61 11.82 -5.47
N ALA A 234 0.36 12.53 -6.58
CA ALA A 234 1.40 13.13 -7.42
C ALA A 234 2.20 14.22 -6.70
N HIS A 235 1.63 14.89 -5.69
CA HIS A 235 2.24 16.05 -5.05
C HIS A 235 2.62 15.87 -3.58
N SER A 236 2.34 14.70 -2.99
CA SER A 236 2.53 14.50 -1.56
C SER A 236 3.03 13.12 -1.19
N ASP A 237 3.41 12.96 0.07
CA ASP A 237 3.89 11.71 0.63
C ASP A 237 2.94 11.16 1.71
N VAL A 238 1.65 11.51 1.66
CA VAL A 238 0.72 11.26 2.77
C VAL A 238 0.02 9.89 2.72
N VAL A 239 -0.23 9.37 1.51
CA VAL A 239 -1.06 8.18 1.31
C VAL A 239 -0.22 6.92 1.44
N ALA A 240 -0.65 6.04 2.34
CA ALA A 240 -0.10 4.69 2.43
C ALA A 240 -1.00 3.69 1.69
N GLU A 241 -2.31 3.85 1.79
CA GLU A 241 -3.27 2.91 1.22
C GLU A 241 -4.64 3.59 1.05
N LEU A 242 -5.42 3.15 0.06
CA LEU A 242 -6.76 3.62 -0.24
C LEU A 242 -7.74 2.44 -0.22
N ARG A 243 -8.90 2.63 0.38
CA ARG A 243 -10.03 1.68 0.27
C ARG A 243 -11.33 2.42 0.07
N ARG A 244 -12.34 1.72 -0.45
CA ARG A 244 -13.70 2.25 -0.50
C ARG A 244 -14.23 2.25 0.93
N ALA A 245 -14.73 3.39 1.40
CA ALA A 245 -15.37 3.42 2.71
C ALA A 245 -16.60 2.52 2.68
N LYS A 246 -16.64 1.55 3.59
CA LYS A 246 -17.75 0.61 3.72
C LYS A 246 -18.78 1.22 4.65
N ASP A 247 -20.06 1.02 4.34
CA ASP A 247 -21.12 1.43 5.26
C ASP A 247 -20.95 0.71 6.60
N THR A 248 -20.98 1.48 7.69
CA THR A 248 -20.95 0.89 9.03
C THR A 248 -22.25 0.13 9.30
N PRO A 249 -22.20 -0.98 10.04
CA PRO A 249 -23.41 -1.68 10.48
C PRO A 249 -24.21 -0.88 11.52
N SER A 250 -23.83 0.37 11.80
CA SER A 250 -24.57 1.32 12.63
C SER A 250 -26.02 1.47 12.20
N PHE A 251 -26.31 1.32 10.91
CA PHE A 251 -27.68 1.22 10.42
C PHE A 251 -28.45 0.08 11.10
N PHE A 252 -27.91 -1.14 11.06
CA PHE A 252 -28.53 -2.32 11.70
C PHE A 252 -28.63 -2.18 13.22
N MET A 253 -27.64 -1.54 13.86
CA MET A 253 -27.68 -1.28 15.30
C MET A 253 -28.73 -0.25 15.72
N GLY A 254 -29.20 0.59 14.80
CA GLY A 254 -30.26 1.57 15.03
C GLY A 254 -31.67 1.09 14.69
N LEU A 255 -31.82 -0.09 14.07
CA LEU A 255 -33.12 -0.62 13.65
C LEU A 255 -33.99 -0.98 14.86
N GLY A 256 -35.29 -0.67 14.74
CA GLY A 256 -36.28 -1.11 15.72
C GLY A 256 -36.50 -2.62 15.66
N GLY A 257 -37.06 -3.19 16.73
CA GLY A 257 -37.27 -4.64 16.83
C GLY A 257 -38.27 -5.24 15.83
N ALA A 258 -39.01 -4.42 15.07
CA ALA A 258 -39.83 -4.87 13.95
C ALA A 258 -38.97 -5.01 12.68
N GLU A 259 -38.20 -3.98 12.34
CA GLU A 259 -37.31 -3.97 11.17
C GLU A 259 -36.22 -5.05 11.28
N GLN A 260 -35.65 -5.27 12.48
CA GLN A 260 -34.68 -6.36 12.69
C GLN A 260 -35.26 -7.75 12.40
N ARG A 261 -36.56 -7.96 12.68
CA ARG A 261 -37.25 -9.22 12.37
C ARG A 261 -37.45 -9.38 10.87
N ASP A 262 -37.90 -8.33 10.19
CA ASP A 262 -38.08 -8.37 8.73
C ASP A 262 -36.75 -8.69 8.01
N TRP A 263 -35.64 -8.10 8.44
CA TRP A 263 -34.31 -8.41 7.93
C TRP A 263 -33.84 -9.84 8.26
N SER A 264 -34.20 -10.36 9.44
CA SER A 264 -33.86 -11.73 9.83
C SER A 264 -34.64 -12.77 9.02
N ASP A 265 -35.93 -12.53 8.80
CA ASP A 265 -36.81 -13.41 8.02
C ASP A 265 -36.40 -13.42 6.53
N GLU A 266 -36.02 -12.26 5.99
CA GLU A 266 -35.46 -12.15 4.63
C GLU A 266 -34.14 -12.92 4.49
N LEU A 267 -33.23 -12.80 5.47
CA LEU A 267 -31.97 -13.54 5.47
C LEU A 267 -32.22 -15.06 5.53
N LEU A 268 -33.13 -15.50 6.40
CA LEU A 268 -33.57 -16.90 6.53
C LEU A 268 -34.07 -17.47 5.20
N GLY A 269 -34.79 -16.66 4.40
CA GLY A 269 -35.27 -17.07 3.08
C GLY A 269 -34.17 -17.29 2.03
N ARG A 270 -32.97 -16.73 2.24
CA ARG A 270 -31.83 -16.84 1.32
C ARG A 270 -30.84 -17.94 1.70
N VAL A 271 -30.84 -18.39 2.94
CA VAL A 271 -29.99 -19.50 3.38
C VAL A 271 -30.58 -20.81 2.86
N ARG A 272 -29.87 -21.47 1.94
CA ARG A 272 -30.16 -22.86 1.56
C ARG A 272 -29.29 -23.79 2.42
N PRO A 273 -29.83 -24.92 2.91
CA PRO A 273 -29.07 -25.91 3.68
C PRO A 273 -27.94 -26.54 2.88
#